data_AF-A0A7R9JYT4-F1
#
_entry.id   AF-A0A7R9JYT4-F1
#
_cell.length_a   1.000
_cell.length_b   1.000
_cell.length_c   1.000
_cell.angle_alpha   90.00
_cell.angle_beta   90.00
_cell.angle_gamma   90.00
#
_symmetry.space_group_name_H-M   'P 1'
#
loop_
_entity.id
_entity.type
_entity.pdbx_description
1 polymer ?
#
loop_
_entity_poly.entity_id
_entity_poly.type
_entity_poly.pdbx_seq_one_letter_code
_entity_poly.pdbx_strand_id
1 'polypeptide(L)'
;MLNILYDPPWTRIGPYIVGMVTGYIVVKLNGCLSLSKCTVVLAWIVGSAFNLAPLFGLYDRNISPFTAAIYVALSRTAWGIGLSWLVVACCTNNAGFINRILSFPGWVPLSRLTYCAYLLNPMLMNSVYLGRETAMHVDFLPLTTICLGHLAMCYCCAYVVSLAFETPTVLLIKHFVEKRSGSGKSAR
;
A
#
# COMPACT_ATOMS: atom_id res chain seq x y z
N MET A 1 17.64 -14.07 -13.17
CA MET A 1 16.58 -13.18 -13.72
C MET A 1 16.00 -12.23 -12.67
N LEU A 2 15.81 -12.65 -11.40
CA LEU A 2 15.40 -11.78 -10.29
C LEU A 2 16.33 -10.55 -10.07
N ASN A 3 17.65 -10.72 -10.15
CA ASN A 3 18.62 -9.65 -9.84
C ASN A 3 18.75 -8.53 -10.89
N ILE A 4 18.20 -8.68 -12.10
CA ILE A 4 18.37 -7.69 -13.19
C ILE A 4 17.14 -6.79 -13.32
N LEU A 5 15.96 -7.26 -12.89
CA LEU A 5 14.70 -6.52 -13.02
C LEU A 5 14.13 -6.05 -11.67
N TYR A 6 14.50 -6.68 -10.55
CA TYR A 6 13.91 -6.40 -9.24
C TYR A 6 14.72 -5.40 -8.40
N ASP A 7 16.04 -5.34 -8.60
CA ASP A 7 16.95 -4.48 -7.84
C ASP A 7 16.99 -2.99 -8.19
N PRO A 8 16.67 -2.50 -9.41
CA PRO A 8 16.95 -1.11 -9.73
C PRO A 8 16.04 -0.13 -8.97
N PRO A 9 16.57 0.64 -8.00
CA PRO A 9 15.77 1.56 -7.19
C PRO A 9 15.17 2.69 -8.05
N TRP A 10 15.79 3.00 -9.19
CA TRP A 10 15.34 4.03 -10.12
C TRP A 10 13.92 3.80 -10.66
N THR A 11 13.49 2.55 -10.78
CA THR A 11 12.12 2.22 -11.22
C THR A 11 11.06 2.43 -10.13
N ARG A 12 11.47 2.79 -8.91
CA ARG A 12 10.63 3.05 -7.74
C ARG A 12 10.71 4.50 -7.24
N ILE A 13 11.66 5.31 -7.72
CA ILE A 13 11.85 6.71 -7.30
C ILE A 13 10.60 7.56 -7.57
N GLY A 14 9.91 7.30 -8.68
CA GLY A 14 8.76 8.10 -9.11
C GLY A 14 7.68 8.28 -8.04
N PRO A 15 7.07 7.21 -7.51
CA PRO A 15 6.13 7.29 -6.40
C PRO A 15 6.67 8.00 -5.15
N TYR A 16 7.95 7.84 -4.83
CA TYR A 16 8.57 8.53 -3.68
C TYR A 16 8.62 10.04 -3.89
N ILE A 17 9.03 10.51 -5.07
CA ILE A 17 9.05 11.94 -5.41
C ILE A 17 7.62 12.50 -5.34
N VAL A 18 6.65 11.81 -5.94
CA VAL A 18 5.24 12.22 -5.90
C VAL A 18 4.77 12.35 -4.45
N GLY A 19 5.08 11.37 -3.59
CA GLY A 19 4.76 11.41 -2.17
C GLY A 19 5.40 12.59 -1.43
N MET A 20 6.69 12.85 -1.63
CA MET A 20 7.40 13.98 -1.01
C MET A 20 6.82 15.32 -1.43
N VAL A 21 6.58 15.52 -2.73
CA VAL A 21 5.96 16.75 -3.26
C VAL A 21 4.57 16.93 -2.68
N THR A 22 3.78 15.86 -2.62
CA THR A 22 2.43 15.88 -2.04
C THR A 22 2.46 16.25 -0.57
N GLY A 23 3.36 15.66 0.21
CA GLY A 23 3.53 16.00 1.63
C GLY A 23 3.91 17.47 1.82
N TYR A 24 4.83 17.98 1.01
CA TYR A 24 5.21 19.40 1.03
C TYR A 24 4.01 20.32 0.73
N ILE A 25 3.22 19.99 -0.29
CA ILE A 25 1.99 20.72 -0.64
C ILE A 25 1.02 20.68 0.53
N VAL A 26 0.75 19.52 1.12
CA VAL A 26 -0.18 19.38 2.26
C VAL A 26 0.25 20.26 3.44
N VAL A 27 1.53 20.26 3.80
CA VAL A 27 2.07 21.11 4.87
C VAL A 27 1.94 22.59 4.53
N LYS A 28 2.24 22.99 3.29
CA LYS A 28 2.08 24.38 2.82
C LYS A 28 0.63 24.84 2.81
N LEU A 29 -0.31 23.95 2.51
CA LEU A 29 -1.73 24.27 2.37
C LEU A 29 -2.46 24.36 3.72
N ASN A 30 -1.88 23.87 4.84
CA ASN A 30 -2.43 23.97 6.20
C ASN A 30 -3.94 23.63 6.31
N GLY A 31 -4.42 22.68 5.49
CA GLY A 31 -5.84 22.29 5.46
C GLY A 31 -6.80 23.33 4.86
N CYS A 32 -6.32 24.49 4.42
CA CYS A 32 -7.11 25.61 3.90
C CYS A 32 -7.25 25.57 2.37
N LEU A 33 -7.61 24.42 1.80
CA LEU A 33 -7.85 24.31 0.35
C LEU A 33 -9.35 24.34 0.05
N SER A 34 -9.88 25.54 -0.19
CA SER A 34 -11.25 25.74 -0.65
C SER A 34 -11.36 25.43 -2.15
N LEU A 35 -11.51 24.15 -2.49
CA LEU A 35 -11.81 23.73 -3.86
C LEU A 35 -13.32 23.76 -4.13
N SER A 36 -13.67 24.06 -5.38
CA SER A 36 -15.06 23.90 -5.83
C SER A 36 -15.46 22.42 -5.82
N LYS A 37 -16.73 22.13 -5.52
CA LYS A 37 -17.26 20.75 -5.53
C LYS A 37 -17.04 20.06 -6.89
N CYS A 38 -17.14 20.79 -8.00
CA CYS A 38 -16.86 20.27 -9.34
C CYS A 38 -15.40 19.84 -9.52
N THR A 39 -14.45 20.65 -9.03
CA THR A 39 -13.01 20.32 -9.10
C THR A 39 -12.70 19.07 -8.27
N VAL A 40 -13.32 18.91 -7.10
CA VAL A 40 -13.15 17.72 -6.26
C VAL A 40 -13.65 16.47 -6.97
N VAL A 41 -14.85 16.50 -7.57
CA VAL A 41 -15.40 15.36 -8.32
C VAL A 41 -14.54 15.00 -9.53
N LEU A 42 -14.09 16.00 -10.31
CA LEU A 42 -13.19 15.77 -11.43
C LEU A 42 -11.89 15.11 -10.98
N ALA A 43 -11.29 15.59 -9.90
CA ALA A 43 -10.05 15.04 -9.39
C ALA A 43 -10.23 13.62 -8.81
N TRP A 44 -11.41 13.28 -8.26
CA TRP A 44 -11.75 11.90 -7.91
C TRP A 44 -11.86 10.98 -9.13
N ILE A 45 -12.51 11.44 -10.21
CA ILE A 45 -12.62 10.68 -11.45
C ILE A 45 -11.22 10.46 -12.04
N VAL A 46 -10.43 11.53 -12.14
CA VAL A 46 -9.07 11.51 -12.70
C VAL A 46 -8.16 10.62 -11.83
N GLY A 47 -8.19 10.78 -10.50
CA GLY A 47 -7.42 9.95 -9.58
C GLY A 47 -7.80 8.47 -9.66
N SER A 48 -9.10 8.16 -9.77
CA SER A 48 -9.57 6.79 -9.96
C SER A 48 -9.14 6.22 -11.30
N ALA A 49 -9.21 7.00 -12.38
CA ALA A 49 -8.72 6.59 -13.70
C ALA A 49 -7.22 6.28 -13.69
N PHE A 50 -6.40 7.07 -13.01
CA PHE A 50 -4.97 6.81 -12.85
C PHE A 50 -4.67 5.56 -12.03
N ASN A 51 -5.54 5.15 -11.09
CA ASN A 51 -5.41 3.88 -10.36
C ASN A 51 -5.92 2.68 -11.20
N LEU A 52 -6.95 2.85 -12.02
CA LEU A 52 -7.52 1.77 -12.84
C LEU A 52 -6.68 1.49 -14.11
N ALA A 53 -6.06 2.51 -14.71
CA ALA A 53 -5.27 2.32 -15.94
C ALA A 53 -4.12 1.29 -15.78
N PRO A 54 -3.37 1.26 -14.66
CA PRO A 54 -2.41 0.19 -14.37
C PRO A 54 -3.02 -1.21 -14.13
N LEU A 55 -4.32 -1.33 -13.85
CA LEU A 55 -4.95 -2.64 -13.63
C LEU A 55 -5.41 -3.27 -14.94
N PHE A 56 -5.91 -2.45 -15.87
CA PHE A 56 -6.48 -2.92 -17.14
C PHE A 56 -5.54 -2.75 -18.34
N GLY A 57 -4.47 -1.98 -18.21
CA GLY A 57 -3.60 -1.64 -19.35
C GLY A 57 -2.78 -2.79 -19.94
N LEU A 58 -2.75 -3.98 -19.30
CA LEU A 58 -2.08 -5.18 -19.82
C LEU A 58 -3.05 -6.25 -20.37
N TYR A 59 -4.29 -5.87 -20.68
CA TYR A 59 -5.27 -6.83 -21.19
C TYR A 59 -4.90 -7.39 -22.57
N ASP A 60 -4.21 -6.60 -23.40
CA ASP A 60 -3.80 -7.03 -24.73
C ASP A 60 -2.40 -7.67 -24.69
N ARG A 61 -2.26 -8.89 -25.21
CA ARG A 61 -0.99 -9.66 -25.16
C ARG A 61 0.01 -9.23 -26.26
N ASN A 62 -0.41 -8.40 -27.22
CA ASN A 62 0.41 -7.94 -28.36
C ASN A 62 0.88 -6.49 -28.18
N ILE A 63 1.58 -6.20 -27.08
CA ILE A 63 2.12 -4.86 -26.83
C ILE A 63 3.55 -4.77 -27.38
N SER A 64 3.83 -3.76 -28.19
CA SER A 64 5.19 -3.43 -28.64
C SER A 64 6.13 -3.26 -27.44
N PRO A 65 7.39 -3.76 -27.49
CA PRO A 65 8.32 -3.69 -26.37
C PRO A 65 8.54 -2.25 -25.87
N PHE A 66 8.42 -1.26 -26.75
CA PHE A 66 8.50 0.15 -26.39
C PHE A 66 7.33 0.58 -25.49
N THR A 67 6.10 0.24 -25.87
CA THR A 67 4.90 0.54 -25.09
C THR A 67 4.91 -0.21 -23.76
N ALA A 68 5.39 -1.46 -23.74
CA ALA A 68 5.54 -2.23 -22.51
C ALA A 68 6.56 -1.60 -21.54
N ALA A 69 7.70 -1.10 -22.05
CA ALA A 69 8.69 -0.42 -21.23
C ALA A 69 8.15 0.88 -20.62
N ILE A 70 7.45 1.70 -21.42
CA ILE A 70 6.78 2.92 -20.94
C ILE A 70 5.74 2.56 -19.88
N TYR A 71 4.92 1.55 -20.14
CA TYR A 71 3.90 1.12 -19.19
C TYR A 71 4.51 0.67 -17.85
N VAL A 72 5.55 -0.16 -17.87
CA VAL A 72 6.21 -0.63 -16.65
C VAL A 72 6.85 0.53 -15.87
N ALA A 73 7.37 1.55 -16.57
CA ALA A 73 7.95 2.73 -15.94
C ALA A 73 6.88 3.69 -15.35
N LEU A 74 5.77 3.92 -16.05
CA LEU A 74 4.76 4.91 -15.66
C LEU A 74 3.61 4.37 -14.82
N SER A 75 3.31 3.07 -14.88
CA SER A 75 2.19 2.47 -14.14
C SER A 75 2.27 2.74 -12.64
N ARG A 76 3.48 2.61 -12.06
CA ARG A 76 3.70 2.88 -10.63
C ARG A 76 3.61 4.36 -10.28
N THR A 77 4.14 5.25 -11.11
CA THR A 77 4.03 6.70 -10.87
C THR A 77 2.58 7.16 -10.98
N ALA A 78 1.85 6.69 -11.99
CA ALA A 78 0.43 6.96 -12.17
C ALA A 78 -0.39 6.54 -10.95
N TRP A 79 -0.14 5.34 -10.43
CA TRP A 79 -0.76 4.88 -9.18
C TRP A 79 -0.43 5.82 -8.01
N GLY A 80 0.84 6.20 -7.86
CA GLY A 80 1.28 7.15 -6.83
C GLY A 80 0.60 8.52 -6.93
N ILE A 81 0.33 9.01 -8.15
CA ILE A 81 -0.40 10.27 -8.40
C ILE A 81 -1.88 10.14 -8.04
N GLY A 82 -2.51 9.01 -8.37
CA GLY A 82 -3.87 8.74 -7.95
C GLY A 82 -4.00 8.70 -6.42
N LEU A 83 -3.02 8.09 -5.75
CA LEU A 83 -2.96 8.01 -4.29
C LEU A 83 -2.59 9.35 -3.62
N SER A 84 -1.78 10.19 -4.27
CA SER A 84 -1.46 11.52 -3.73
C SER A 84 -2.68 12.42 -3.67
N TRP A 85 -3.54 12.37 -4.70
CA TRP A 85 -4.83 13.07 -4.67
C TRP A 85 -5.70 12.60 -3.50
N LEU A 86 -5.77 11.29 -3.25
CA LEU A 86 -6.51 10.73 -2.12
C LEU A 86 -6.04 11.33 -0.79
N VAL A 87 -4.72 11.40 -0.56
CA VAL A 87 -4.13 11.98 0.65
C VAL A 87 -4.45 13.46 0.78
N VAL A 88 -4.29 14.24 -0.30
CA VAL A 88 -4.62 15.68 -0.30
C VAL A 88 -6.10 15.89 0.01
N ALA A 89 -6.99 15.10 -0.57
CA ALA A 89 -8.42 15.19 -0.32
C ALA A 89 -8.77 14.90 1.15
N CYS A 90 -8.09 13.93 1.78
CA CYS A 90 -8.26 13.62 3.19
C CYS A 90 -7.77 14.76 4.09
N CYS A 91 -6.59 15.33 3.80
CA CYS A 91 -6.00 16.41 4.61
C CYS A 91 -6.73 17.76 4.47
N THR A 92 -7.44 17.98 3.37
CA THR A 92 -8.15 19.24 3.08
C THR A 92 -9.64 19.19 3.43
N ASN A 93 -10.11 18.17 4.15
CA ASN A 93 -11.52 17.91 4.47
C ASN A 93 -12.46 17.76 3.24
N ASN A 94 -11.91 17.67 2.03
CA ASN A 94 -12.67 17.53 0.79
C ASN A 94 -13.04 16.06 0.48
N ALA A 95 -12.60 15.10 1.30
CA ALA A 95 -12.86 13.66 1.11
C ALA A 95 -14.26 13.19 1.58
N GLY A 96 -14.99 13.99 2.36
CA GLY A 96 -16.37 13.71 2.77
C GLY A 96 -16.57 12.28 3.31
N PHE A 97 -17.34 11.46 2.59
CA PHE A 97 -17.64 10.07 2.94
C PHE A 97 -16.40 9.17 3.01
N ILE A 98 -15.43 9.39 2.12
CA ILE A 98 -14.23 8.53 2.04
C ILE A 98 -13.37 8.70 3.29
N ASN A 99 -13.29 9.91 3.85
CA ASN A 99 -12.59 10.14 5.11
C ASN A 99 -13.20 9.32 6.26
N ARG A 100 -14.53 9.14 6.27
CA ARG A 100 -15.21 8.33 7.29
C ARG A 100 -14.89 6.84 7.16
N ILE A 101 -14.78 6.33 5.94
CA ILE A 101 -14.36 4.93 5.71
C ILE A 101 -12.91 4.74 6.13
N LEU A 102 -12.01 5.61 5.70
CA LEU A 102 -10.57 5.48 5.97
C LEU A 102 -10.23 5.68 7.45
N SER A 103 -10.98 6.53 8.15
CA SER A 103 -10.79 6.78 9.59
C SER A 103 -11.48 5.74 10.48
N PHE A 104 -12.07 4.68 9.91
CA PHE A 104 -12.77 3.67 10.70
C PHE A 104 -11.80 2.89 11.60
N PRO A 105 -12.04 2.80 12.93
CA PRO A 105 -11.11 2.19 13.88
C PRO A 105 -10.85 0.70 13.63
N GLY A 106 -11.73 0.00 12.90
CA GLY A 106 -11.47 -1.39 12.50
C GLY A 106 -10.32 -1.57 11.51
N TRP A 107 -9.89 -0.50 10.80
CA TRP A 107 -8.70 -0.56 9.95
C TRP A 107 -7.39 -0.57 10.73
N VAL A 108 -7.40 -0.17 12.01
CA VAL A 108 -6.19 -0.12 12.84
C VAL A 108 -5.56 -1.52 13.03
N PRO A 109 -6.29 -2.55 13.49
CA PRO A 109 -5.71 -3.90 13.60
C PRO A 109 -5.35 -4.48 12.23
N LEU A 110 -6.14 -4.20 11.19
CA LEU A 110 -5.85 -4.72 9.85
C LEU A 110 -4.57 -4.11 9.27
N SER A 111 -4.33 -2.82 9.49
CA SER A 111 -3.11 -2.13 9.04
C SER A 111 -1.84 -2.72 9.69
N ARG A 112 -1.93 -3.13 10.96
CA ARG A 112 -0.84 -3.82 11.66
C ARG A 112 -0.59 -5.22 11.08
N LEU A 113 -1.67 -5.95 10.82
CA LEU A 113 -1.58 -7.26 10.20
C LEU A 113 -0.96 -7.20 8.79
N THR A 114 -1.30 -6.16 8.02
CA THR A 114 -0.72 -5.91 6.70
C THR A 114 0.80 -5.70 6.76
N TYR A 115 1.33 -5.10 7.82
CA TYR A 115 2.78 -4.97 8.01
C TYR A 115 3.45 -6.35 8.17
N CYS A 116 2.89 -7.21 9.02
CA CYS A 116 3.37 -8.58 9.18
C CYS A 116 3.24 -9.38 7.86
N ALA A 117 2.11 -9.26 7.17
CA ALA A 117 1.88 -9.86 5.87
C ALA A 117 2.90 -9.38 4.83
N TYR A 118 3.21 -8.09 4.80
CA TYR A 118 4.20 -7.53 3.88
C TYR A 118 5.59 -8.15 4.08
N LEU A 119 6.03 -8.34 5.33
CA LEU A 119 7.32 -8.97 5.64
C LEU A 119 7.35 -10.46 5.27
N LEU A 120 6.25 -11.18 5.49
CA LEU A 120 6.15 -12.62 5.19
C LEU A 120 5.93 -12.90 3.71
N ASN A 121 5.32 -11.97 2.97
CA ASN A 121 4.99 -12.13 1.56
C ASN A 121 6.17 -12.63 0.70
N PRO A 122 7.35 -11.98 0.67
CA PRO A 122 8.47 -12.46 -0.15
C PRO A 122 8.98 -13.85 0.27
N MET A 123 8.97 -14.15 1.59
CA MET A 123 9.36 -15.46 2.11
C MET A 123 8.40 -16.56 1.64
N LEU A 124 7.09 -16.29 1.72
CA LEU A 124 6.06 -17.20 1.26
C LEU A 124 6.05 -17.35 -0.27
N MET A 125 6.27 -16.26 -1.03
CA MET A 125 6.41 -16.34 -2.48
C MET A 125 7.58 -17.23 -2.87
N ASN A 126 8.74 -17.05 -2.23
CA ASN A 126 9.94 -17.82 -2.54
C ASN A 126 9.75 -19.31 -2.21
N SER A 127 9.15 -19.63 -1.06
CA SER A 127 8.86 -21.02 -0.67
C SER A 127 7.91 -21.72 -1.65
N VAL A 128 6.84 -21.04 -2.07
CA VAL A 128 5.88 -21.58 -3.06
C VAL A 128 6.52 -21.71 -4.43
N TYR A 129 7.42 -20.80 -4.81
CA TYR A 129 8.12 -20.87 -6.09
C TYR A 129 9.11 -22.03 -6.15
N LEU A 130 9.89 -22.26 -5.09
CA LEU A 130 10.85 -23.38 -5.01
C LEU A 130 10.16 -24.75 -4.99
N GLY A 131 8.97 -24.85 -4.42
CA GLY A 131 8.18 -26.08 -4.39
C GLY A 131 7.37 -26.36 -5.65
N ARG A 132 7.45 -25.52 -6.69
CA ARG A 132 6.68 -25.67 -7.93
C ARG A 132 7.51 -26.35 -9.03
N GLU A 133 7.01 -27.48 -9.52
CA GLU A 133 7.65 -28.27 -10.59
C GLU A 133 7.01 -28.07 -11.99
N THR A 134 5.87 -27.36 -12.08
CA THR A 134 5.11 -27.21 -13.34
C THR A 134 5.03 -25.78 -13.85
N ALA A 135 5.03 -25.62 -15.19
CA ALA A 135 4.88 -24.33 -15.85
C ALA A 135 3.43 -23.82 -15.75
N MET A 136 3.29 -22.57 -15.31
CA MET A 136 2.00 -21.94 -15.07
C MET A 136 1.38 -21.41 -16.36
N HIS A 137 0.14 -21.78 -16.65
CA HIS A 137 -0.65 -21.14 -17.71
C HIS A 137 -1.13 -19.77 -17.23
N VAL A 138 -0.73 -18.70 -17.93
CA VAL A 138 -1.02 -17.31 -17.57
C VAL A 138 -2.40 -16.91 -18.11
N ASP A 139 -3.44 -17.55 -17.59
CA ASP A 139 -4.84 -17.17 -17.87
C ASP A 139 -5.49 -16.49 -16.66
N PHE A 140 -6.57 -15.73 -16.90
CA PHE A 140 -7.19 -14.87 -15.89
C PHE A 140 -7.70 -15.67 -14.66
N LEU A 141 -8.37 -16.79 -14.89
CA LEU A 141 -8.88 -17.68 -13.84
C LEU A 141 -7.77 -18.32 -12.98
N PRO A 142 -6.75 -18.98 -13.55
CA PRO A 142 -5.65 -19.50 -12.74
C PRO A 142 -4.88 -18.38 -12.03
N LEU A 143 -4.64 -17.23 -12.69
CA LEU A 143 -3.95 -16.11 -12.06
C LEU A 143 -4.69 -15.58 -10.83
N THR A 144 -6.00 -15.36 -10.94
CA THR A 144 -6.83 -14.86 -9.83
C THR A 144 -6.89 -15.84 -8.66
N THR A 145 -7.02 -17.15 -8.93
CA THR A 145 -7.04 -18.17 -7.86
C THR A 145 -5.70 -18.27 -7.12
N ILE A 146 -4.57 -18.17 -7.82
CA ILE A 146 -3.25 -18.14 -7.21
C ILE A 146 -3.04 -16.89 -6.38
N CYS A 147 -3.41 -15.71 -6.90
CA CYS A 147 -3.28 -14.45 -6.19
C CYS A 147 -4.11 -14.45 -4.89
N LEU A 148 -5.36 -14.92 -4.96
CA LEU A 148 -6.22 -15.04 -3.78
C LEU A 148 -5.70 -16.08 -2.78
N GLY A 149 -5.22 -17.23 -3.26
CA GLY A 149 -4.64 -18.26 -2.40
C GLY A 149 -3.37 -17.77 -1.69
N HIS A 150 -2.49 -17.07 -2.41
CA HIS A 150 -1.26 -16.51 -1.85
C HIS A 150 -1.57 -15.39 -0.84
N LEU A 151 -2.54 -14.53 -1.14
CA LEU A 151 -3.02 -13.52 -0.21
C LEU A 151 -3.60 -14.14 1.06
N ALA A 152 -4.47 -15.15 0.93
CA ALA A 152 -5.05 -15.84 2.08
C ALA A 152 -3.97 -16.51 2.96
N MET A 153 -3.03 -17.24 2.35
CA MET A 153 -1.91 -17.85 3.08
C MET A 153 -1.08 -16.80 3.80
N CYS A 154 -0.78 -15.68 3.14
CA CYS A 154 0.01 -14.60 3.72
C CYS A 154 -0.67 -13.97 4.94
N TYR A 155 -1.98 -13.67 4.87
CA TYR A 155 -2.73 -13.13 6.00
C TYR A 155 -2.91 -14.15 7.13
N CYS A 156 -3.10 -15.44 6.83
CA CYS A 156 -3.16 -16.49 7.85
C CYS A 156 -1.83 -16.60 8.62
N CYS A 157 -0.69 -16.64 7.90
CA CYS A 157 0.63 -16.66 8.54
C CYS A 157 0.93 -15.37 9.31
N ALA A 158 0.58 -14.22 8.74
CA ALA A 158 0.74 -12.92 9.41
C ALA A 158 -0.04 -12.86 10.71
N TYR A 159 -1.22 -13.46 10.77
CA TYR A 159 -2.05 -13.51 11.96
C TYR A 159 -1.38 -14.32 13.08
N VAL A 160 -0.86 -15.51 12.75
CA VAL A 160 -0.11 -16.35 13.70
C VAL A 160 1.12 -15.62 14.24
N VAL A 161 1.89 -14.97 13.35
CA VAL A 161 3.10 -14.22 13.74
C VAL A 161 2.76 -12.98 14.59
N SER A 162 1.72 -12.23 14.22
CA SER A 162 1.27 -11.05 14.98
C SER A 162 0.79 -11.44 16.40
N LEU A 163 0.09 -12.57 16.54
CA LEU A 163 -0.28 -13.10 17.85
C LEU A 163 0.94 -13.55 18.67
N ALA A 164 1.88 -14.26 18.05
CA ALA A 164 3.04 -14.82 18.75
C ALA A 164 4.07 -13.77 19.17
N PHE A 165 4.28 -12.71 18.39
CA PHE A 165 5.36 -11.74 18.61
C PHE A 165 4.88 -10.31 18.85
N GLU A 166 3.90 -9.82 18.09
CA GLU A 166 3.46 -8.42 18.18
C GLU A 166 2.63 -8.16 19.44
N THR A 167 1.71 -9.07 19.78
CA THR A 167 0.88 -8.94 20.99
C THR A 167 1.71 -8.93 22.28
N PRO A 168 2.65 -9.87 22.53
CA PRO A 168 3.45 -9.84 23.76
C PRO A 168 4.40 -8.64 23.80
N THR A 169 5.01 -8.23 22.67
CA THR A 169 5.91 -7.07 22.66
C THR A 169 5.17 -5.77 22.97
N VAL A 170 3.96 -5.57 22.42
CA VAL A 170 3.13 -4.39 22.73
C VAL A 170 2.73 -4.36 24.21
N LEU A 171 2.36 -5.51 24.79
CA LEU A 171 2.04 -5.61 26.22
C LEU A 171 3.25 -5.32 27.10
N LEU A 172 4.42 -5.86 26.73
CA LEU A 172 5.68 -5.63 27.44
C LEU A 172 6.04 -4.14 27.43
N ILE A 173 5.97 -3.48 26.26
CA ILE A 173 6.25 -2.03 26.12
C ILE A 173 5.30 -1.22 27.00
N LYS A 174 4.00 -1.53 27.00
CA LYS A 174 3.03 -0.84 27.86
C LYS A 174 3.41 -0.95 29.34
N HIS A 175 3.76 -2.15 29.81
CA HIS A 175 4.21 -2.35 31.19
C HIS A 175 5.49 -1.56 31.54
N PHE A 176 6.49 -1.53 30.66
CA PHE A 176 7.72 -0.76 30.89
C PHE A 176 7.47 0.76 30.91
N VAL A 177 6.61 1.27 30.02
CA VAL A 177 6.27 2.70 29.94
C VAL A 177 5.45 3.13 31.16
N GLU A 178 4.49 2.32 31.60
CA GLU A 178 3.65 2.61 32.77
C GLU A 178 4.47 2.58 34.06
N LYS A 179 5.39 1.61 34.21
CA LYS A 179 6.36 1.58 35.32
C LYS A 179 7.23 2.84 35.38
N ARG A 180 7.62 3.40 34.23
CA ARG A 180 8.41 4.64 34.15
C ARG A 180 7.60 5.88 34.52
N SER A 181 6.32 5.93 34.15
CA SER A 181 5.40 7.03 34.50
C SER A 181 5.04 7.05 35.99
N GLY A 182 4.92 5.87 36.63
CA GLY A 182 4.69 5.75 38.07
C GLY A 182 5.87 6.18 38.94
N SER A 183 7.10 5.88 38.50
CA SER A 183 8.33 6.27 39.24
C SER A 183 8.56 7.79 39.27
N GLY A 184 8.12 8.53 38.24
CA GLY A 184 8.23 9.99 38.20
C GLY A 184 7.21 10.75 39.07
N LYS A 185 6.15 10.10 39.55
CA LYS A 185 5.13 10.71 40.42
C LYS A 185 5.40 10.53 41.91
N SER A 186 6.33 9.64 42.30
CA SER A 186 6.69 9.41 43.71
C SER A 186 7.83 10.30 44.21
N ALA A 187 8.39 11.17 43.37
CA ALA A 187 9.52 12.05 43.68
C ALA A 187 9.15 13.55 43.67
N ARG A 188 7.87 13.90 43.84
CA ARG A 188 7.39 15.27 43.93
C ARG A 188 6.43 15.45 45.09
#